data_AF-A0A9W8KDF2-F1
#
_entry.id   AF-A0A9W8KDF2-F1
#
_cell.length_a   1.000
_cell.length_b   1.000
_cell.length_c   1.000
_cell.angle_alpha   90.00
_cell.angle_beta   90.00
_cell.angle_gamma   90.00
#
_symmetry.space_group_name_H-M   'P 1'
#
loop_
_entity.id
_entity.type
_entity.pdbx_description
1 polymer ?
#
loop_
_entity_poly.entity_id
_entity_poly.type
_entity_poly.pdbx_seq_one_letter_code
_entity_poly.pdbx_strand_id
1 'polypeptide(L)'
;MGGPGLEVAKFTFYVFMPMGFMVYFGGPRFYARYVADEAFKFSPPPLGPLPTEPGDIQRALDVLKEARLQRKLMRERVMKEMAEEDRALASNTN
;
A
#
# COMPACT_ATOMS: atom_id res chain seq x y z
N MET A 1 -22.23 33.01 26.73
CA MET A 1 -21.89 33.63 25.44
C MET A 1 -20.47 34.16 25.58
N GLY A 2 -19.46 33.40 25.15
CA GLY A 2 -18.05 33.82 25.26
C GLY A 2 -17.84 35.07 24.42
N GLY A 3 -17.46 36.18 25.06
CA GLY A 3 -17.44 37.52 24.50
C GLY A 3 -16.49 37.71 23.30
N PRO A 4 -16.25 38.96 22.88
CA PRO A 4 -15.59 39.31 21.61
C PRO A 4 -14.28 38.57 21.31
N GLY A 5 -13.50 38.18 22.34
CA GLY A 5 -12.27 37.40 22.15
C GLY A 5 -12.49 35.99 21.56
N LEU A 6 -13.62 35.35 21.84
CA LEU A 6 -13.93 34.02 21.30
C LEU A 6 -14.25 34.09 19.79
N GLU A 7 -14.84 35.20 19.34
CA GLU A 7 -15.17 35.45 17.94
C GLU A 7 -13.89 35.70 17.13
N VAL A 8 -12.95 36.50 17.65
CA VAL A 8 -11.65 36.75 17.02
C VAL A 8 -10.84 35.46 16.91
N ALA A 9 -10.81 34.62 17.94
CA ALA A 9 -10.10 33.34 17.90
C ALA A 9 -10.69 32.39 16.85
N LYS A 10 -12.03 32.27 16.80
CA LYS A 10 -12.73 31.46 15.79
C LYS A 10 -12.47 31.98 14.38
N PHE A 11 -12.56 33.28 14.17
CA PHE A 11 -12.29 33.90 12.86
C PHE A 11 -10.85 33.62 12.40
N THR A 12 -9.89 33.78 13.29
CA THR A 12 -8.48 33.48 13.00
C THR A 12 -8.31 32.01 12.63
N PHE A 13 -8.91 31.09 13.38
CA PHE A 13 -8.87 29.66 13.05
C PHE A 13 -9.48 29.39 11.66
N TYR A 14 -10.66 29.93 11.36
CA TYR A 14 -11.32 29.72 10.08
C TYR A 14 -10.55 30.26 8.87
N VAL A 15 -9.75 31.32 9.05
CA VAL A 15 -8.93 31.88 7.96
C VAL A 15 -7.60 31.14 7.83
N PHE A 16 -6.88 30.95 8.94
CA PHE A 16 -5.52 30.40 8.89
C PHE A 16 -5.47 28.88 8.76
N MET A 17 -6.47 28.15 9.26
CA MET A 17 -6.52 26.69 9.14
C MET A 17 -6.59 26.23 7.67
N PRO A 18 -7.54 26.69 6.83
CA PRO A 18 -7.57 26.27 5.42
C PRO A 18 -6.36 26.79 4.63
N MET A 19 -5.88 28.00 4.92
CA MET A 19 -4.65 28.54 4.32
C MET A 19 -3.44 27.66 4.64
N GLY A 20 -3.26 27.26 5.89
CA GLY A 20 -2.18 26.37 6.31
C GLY A 20 -2.29 24.99 5.67
N PHE A 21 -3.51 24.46 5.56
CA PHE A 21 -3.77 23.21 4.83
C PHE A 21 -3.35 23.31 3.37
N MET A 22 -3.75 24.38 2.67
CA MET A 22 -3.38 24.60 1.27
C MET A 22 -1.86 24.74 1.07
N VAL A 23 -1.16 25.43 1.97
CA VAL A 23 0.31 25.58 1.88
C VAL A 23 1.02 24.26 2.16
N TYR A 24 0.57 23.51 3.16
CA TYR A 24 1.19 22.24 3.52
C TYR A 24 0.98 21.17 2.45
N PHE A 25 -0.26 20.97 1.99
CA PHE A 25 -0.60 19.94 1.00
C PHE A 25 -0.36 20.38 -0.44
N GLY A 26 -0.52 21.66 -0.75
CA GLY A 26 -0.31 22.22 -2.10
C GLY A 26 1.15 22.58 -2.41
N GLY A 27 2.04 22.51 -1.42
CA GLY A 27 3.46 22.82 -1.62
C GLY A 27 4.18 21.77 -2.48
N PRO A 28 5.15 22.18 -3.32
CA PRO A 28 5.89 21.27 -4.20
C PRO A 28 6.67 20.18 -3.43
N ARG A 29 7.05 20.45 -2.17
CA ARG A 29 7.71 19.44 -1.31
C ARG A 29 6.78 18.29 -0.92
N PHE A 30 5.49 18.57 -0.68
CA PHE A 30 4.52 17.53 -0.34
C PHE A 30 4.30 16.63 -1.55
N TYR A 31 4.12 17.23 -2.73
CA TYR A 31 3.99 16.51 -3.99
C TYR A 31 5.20 15.60 -4.27
N ALA A 32 6.42 16.15 -4.15
CA ALA A 32 7.66 15.39 -4.37
C ALA A 32 7.83 14.22 -3.39
N ARG A 33 7.38 14.37 -2.14
CA ARG A 33 7.54 13.33 -1.11
C ARG A 33 6.50 12.21 -1.19
N TYR A 34 5.25 12.54 -1.50
CA TYR A 34 4.14 11.60 -1.34
C TYR A 34 3.48 11.19 -2.66
N VAL A 35 3.53 12.01 -3.71
CA VAL A 35 2.76 11.78 -4.94
C VAL A 35 3.65 11.42 -6.11
N ALA A 36 4.82 12.05 -6.24
CA ALA A 36 5.72 11.87 -7.38
C ALA A 36 6.15 10.40 -7.58
N ASP A 37 6.39 9.67 -6.49
CA ASP A 37 6.81 8.27 -6.54
C ASP A 37 5.64 7.30 -6.80
N GLU A 38 4.41 7.67 -6.45
CA GLU A 38 3.24 6.80 -6.62
C GLU A 38 2.77 6.75 -8.08
N ALA A 39 2.94 7.83 -8.84
CA ALA A 39 2.68 7.84 -10.27
C ALA A 39 3.54 6.81 -11.03
N PHE A 40 4.78 6.57 -10.58
CA PHE A 40 5.67 5.54 -11.13
C PHE A 40 5.25 4.11 -10.75
N LYS A 41 4.53 3.91 -9.65
CA LYS A 41 4.05 2.57 -9.23
C LYS A 41 2.82 2.12 -10.00
N PHE A 42 2.01 3.03 -10.52
CA PHE A 42 0.81 2.67 -11.29
C PHE A 42 1.16 2.14 -12.70
N SER A 43 2.29 2.57 -13.25
CA SER A 43 2.85 2.04 -14.49
C SER A 43 4.36 1.85 -14.29
N PRO A 44 4.78 0.79 -13.57
CA PRO A 44 6.18 0.53 -13.39
C PRO A 44 6.81 0.32 -14.77
N PRO A 45 7.97 0.94 -15.07
CA PRO A 45 8.69 0.63 -16.30
C PRO A 45 8.94 -0.89 -16.34
N PRO A 46 8.77 -1.53 -17.50
CA PRO A 46 8.86 -2.98 -17.61
C PRO A 46 10.22 -3.44 -17.06
N LEU A 47 10.22 -4.38 -16.10
CA LEU A 47 11.41 -4.84 -15.38
C LEU A 47 12.43 -5.64 -16.25
N GLY A 48 12.32 -5.58 -17.57
CA GLY A 48 13.21 -6.25 -18.50
C GLY A 48 12.65 -6.28 -19.93
N PRO A 49 13.45 -6.75 -20.90
CA PRO A 49 12.97 -6.98 -22.25
C PRO A 49 11.83 -8.00 -22.22
N LEU A 50 10.67 -7.60 -22.73
CA LEU A 50 9.54 -8.50 -22.91
C LEU A 50 9.89 -9.53 -23.99
N PRO A 51 9.55 -10.82 -23.80
CA PRO A 51 9.71 -11.80 -24.86
C PRO A 51 8.79 -11.44 -26.03
N THR A 52 9.37 -11.18 -27.19
CA THR A 52 8.63 -10.83 -28.42
C THR A 52 8.30 -12.05 -29.28
N GLU A 53 9.06 -13.13 -29.13
CA GLU A 53 8.89 -14.37 -29.89
C GLU A 53 7.86 -15.31 -29.22
N PRO A 54 6.96 -15.96 -29.99
CA PRO A 54 5.93 -16.85 -29.44
C PRO A 54 6.48 -17.98 -28.56
N GLY A 55 7.62 -18.56 -28.93
CA GLY A 55 8.28 -19.64 -28.17
C GLY A 55 8.86 -19.18 -26.83
N ASP A 56 9.24 -17.91 -26.72
CA ASP A 56 9.76 -17.33 -25.47
C ASP A 56 8.62 -16.91 -24.55
N ILE A 57 7.50 -16.46 -25.11
CA ILE A 57 6.27 -16.16 -24.36
C ILE A 57 5.78 -17.42 -23.66
N GLN A 58 5.73 -18.55 -24.36
CA GLN A 58 5.25 -19.81 -23.77
C GLN A 58 6.14 -20.28 -22.61
N ARG A 59 7.47 -20.21 -22.80
CA ARG A 59 8.45 -20.53 -21.75
C ARG A 59 8.31 -19.61 -20.54
N ALA A 60 8.15 -18.30 -20.75
CA ALA A 60 7.94 -17.34 -19.66
C ALA A 60 6.62 -17.62 -18.91
N LEU A 61 5.55 -17.98 -19.63
CA LEU A 61 4.27 -18.34 -19.03
C LEU A 61 4.36 -19.58 -18.15
N ASP A 62 5.11 -20.60 -18.58
CA ASP A 62 5.24 -21.83 -17.81
C ASP A 62 6.03 -21.61 -16.52
N VAL A 63 7.13 -20.84 -16.57
CA VAL A 63 7.86 -20.39 -15.37
C VAL A 63 6.94 -19.62 -14.40
N LEU A 64 6.09 -18.73 -14.92
CA LEU A 64 5.14 -17.97 -14.09
C LEU A 64 4.06 -18.85 -13.47
N LYS A 65 3.58 -19.88 -14.17
CA LYS A 65 2.61 -20.85 -13.63
C LYS A 65 3.22 -21.66 -12.50
N GLU A 66 4.45 -22.16 -12.69
CA GLU A 66 5.18 -22.91 -11.66
C GLU A 66 5.41 -22.05 -10.41
N ALA A 67 5.88 -20.81 -10.58
CA ALA A 67 6.07 -19.88 -9.47
C ALA A 67 4.77 -19.61 -8.69
N ARG A 68 3.63 -19.50 -9.38
CA ARG A 68 2.31 -19.33 -8.73
C ARG A 68 1.89 -20.57 -7.95
N LEU A 69 2.10 -21.76 -8.51
CA LEU A 69 1.80 -23.01 -7.83
C LEU A 69 2.63 -23.15 -6.56
N GLN A 70 3.94 -22.89 -6.62
CA GLN A 70 4.82 -22.92 -5.45
C GLN A 70 4.37 -21.94 -4.35
N ARG A 71 4.03 -20.70 -4.73
CA ARG A 71 3.50 -19.70 -3.77
C ARG A 71 2.20 -20.17 -3.11
N LYS A 72 1.30 -20.81 -3.87
CA LYS A 72 0.05 -21.35 -3.33
C LYS A 72 0.33 -22.48 -2.33
N LEU A 73 1.19 -23.43 -2.69
CA LEU A 73 1.57 -24.54 -1.81
C LEU A 73 2.23 -24.05 -0.52
N MET A 74 3.11 -23.05 -0.58
CA MET A 74 3.73 -22.45 0.59
C MET A 74 2.69 -21.80 1.52
N ARG A 75 1.74 -21.04 0.95
CA ARG A 75 0.64 -20.45 1.73
C ARG A 75 -0.21 -21.52 2.41
N GLU A 76 -0.55 -22.59 1.70
CA GLU A 76 -1.34 -23.69 2.27
C GLU A 76 -0.59 -24.42 3.40
N ARG A 77 0.73 -24.58 3.29
CA ARG A 77 1.56 -25.15 4.37
C ARG A 77 1.56 -24.26 5.60
N VAL A 78 1.85 -22.97 5.44
CA VAL A 78 1.84 -22.00 6.54
C VAL A 78 0.46 -21.95 7.22
N MET A 79 -0.62 -21.93 6.45
CA MET A 79 -1.98 -21.95 7.00
C MET A 79 -2.30 -23.23 7.77
N LYS A 80 -1.77 -24.38 7.35
CA LYS A 80 -1.93 -25.65 8.08
C LYS A 80 -1.12 -25.67 9.36
N GLU A 81 0.14 -25.23 9.32
CA GLU A 81 1.01 -25.12 10.49
C GLU A 81 0.37 -24.20 11.54
N MET A 82 -0.11 -23.01 11.14
CA MET A 82 -0.81 -22.10 12.06
C MET A 82 -2.09 -22.72 12.63
N ALA A 83 -2.87 -23.45 11.82
CA ALA A 83 -4.08 -24.12 12.30
C ALA A 83 -3.78 -25.30 13.24
N GLU A 84 -2.64 -25.96 13.10
CA GLU A 84 -2.16 -27.02 13.99
C GLU A 84 -1.65 -26.44 15.31
N GLU A 85 -0.91 -25.33 15.27
CA GLU A 85 -0.48 -24.57 16.45
C GLU A 85 -1.67 -24.06 17.28
N ASP A 86 -2.68 -23.47 16.62
CA ASP A 86 -3.90 -23.00 17.27
C ASP A 86 -4.68 -24.15 17.96
N ARG A 87 -4.74 -25.32 17.32
CA ARG A 87 -5.38 -26.51 17.90
C ARG A 87 -4.60 -27.07 19.09
N ALA A 88 -3.27 -27.08 19.02
CA ALA A 88 -2.42 -27.52 20.11
C ALA A 88 -2.53 -26.58 21.33
N LEU A 89 -2.57 -25.26 21.09
CA LEU A 89 -2.79 -24.26 22.13
C LEU A 89 -4.13 -24.46 22.84
N ALA A 90 -5.21 -24.70 22.08
CA ALA A 90 -6.55 -24.93 22.62
C ALA A 90 -6.68 -26.23 23.44
N SER A 91 -5.90 -27.27 23.13
CA SER A 91 -5.89 -28.53 23.89
C SER A 91 -5.12 -28.45 25.22
N ASN A 92 -4.17 -27.51 25.34
CA ASN A 92 -3.32 -27.38 26.53
C ASN A 92 -3.90 -26.41 27.59
N THR A 93 -5.00 -25.72 27.27
CA THR A 93 -5.71 -24.78 28.16
C THR A 93 -6.96 -25.38 28.85
N ASN A 94 -7.20 -26.69 28.72
CA ASN A 94 -8.22 -27.45 29.45
C ASN A 94 -7.55 -28.47 30.39
#